data_AF-A0A946GWM5-F1
#
_entry.id   AF-A0A946GWM5-F1
#
_cell.length_a   1.000
_cell.length_b   1.000
_cell.length_c   1.000
_cell.angle_alpha   90.00
_cell.angle_beta   90.00
_cell.angle_gamma   90.00
#
_symmetry.space_group_name_H-M   'P 1'
#
loop_
_entity.id
_entity.type
_entity.pdbx_description
1 polymer ?
#
loop_
_entity_poly.entity_id
_entity_poly.type
_entity_poly.pdbx_seq_one_letter_code
_entity_poly.pdbx_strand_id
1 'polypeptide(L)'
;MTKKELACLILALSLVVVKAFGCEDLLLENGSIIPPAPGSQYAVGYFHIKNASQKKIVIKNFSSTVFESISIHRTSHSHSKTMSEMRLVNELSILSQERLIAQPGGTHLMIRVPSDSYRFTDQHIKLVVSCERKPSSEMLFLVSHRESKH
;
A
#
# COMPACT_ATOMS: atom_id res chain seq x y z
N MET A 1 -13.53 53.54 19.89
CA MET A 1 -13.03 52.32 19.21
C MET A 1 -13.80 52.15 17.91
N THR A 2 -13.17 52.42 16.77
CA THR A 2 -13.83 52.53 15.45
C THR A 2 -14.01 51.15 14.81
N LYS A 3 -15.15 50.91 14.15
CA LYS A 3 -15.53 49.65 13.46
C LYS A 3 -14.45 49.09 12.51
N LYS A 4 -13.49 49.91 12.07
CA LYS A 4 -12.34 49.52 11.23
C LYS A 4 -11.34 48.61 11.96
N GLU A 5 -11.17 48.77 13.27
CA GLU A 5 -10.29 47.92 14.09
C GLU A 5 -10.89 46.53 14.31
N LEU A 6 -12.23 46.45 14.39
CA LEU A 6 -12.95 45.18 14.51
C LEU A 6 -12.93 44.37 13.20
N ALA A 7 -12.85 45.05 12.05
CA ALA A 7 -12.80 44.42 10.73
C ALA A 7 -11.44 43.76 10.43
N CYS A 8 -10.33 44.29 10.98
CA CYS A 8 -9.01 43.67 10.84
C CYS A 8 -8.85 42.41 11.70
N LEU A 9 -9.49 42.35 12.87
CA LEU A 9 -9.41 41.17 13.74
C LEU A 9 -10.16 39.94 13.18
N ILE A 10 -11.16 40.13 12.33
CA ILE A 10 -11.90 39.01 11.70
C ILE A 10 -11.17 38.48 10.45
N LEU A 11 -10.29 39.27 9.84
CA LEU A 11 -9.53 38.86 8.64
C LEU A 11 -8.30 37.98 8.97
N ALA A 12 -7.97 37.82 10.25
CA ALA A 12 -6.92 36.92 10.73
C ALA A 12 -7.47 35.55 11.19
N LEU A 13 -8.71 35.20 10.83
CA LEU A 13 -9.27 33.87 11.05
C LEU A 13 -8.69 32.87 10.03
N SER A 14 -7.42 32.55 10.29
CA SER A 14 -6.76 31.27 10.06
C SER A 14 -7.32 30.42 8.92
N LEU A 15 -6.59 30.39 7.79
CA LEU A 15 -6.56 29.21 6.94
C LEU A 15 -6.02 28.04 7.78
N VAL A 16 -6.90 27.36 8.52
CA VAL A 16 -6.61 26.01 8.99
C VAL A 16 -6.63 25.14 7.75
N VAL A 17 -5.46 24.91 7.16
CA VAL A 17 -5.29 23.93 6.09
C VAL A 17 -5.62 22.59 6.72
N VAL A 18 -6.85 22.11 6.52
CA VAL A 18 -7.23 20.74 6.85
C VAL A 18 -6.47 19.86 5.88
N LYS A 19 -5.30 19.39 6.29
CA LYS A 19 -4.55 18.34 5.59
C LYS A 19 -5.51 17.16 5.38
N ALA A 20 -5.79 16.85 4.12
CA ALA A 20 -6.60 15.69 3.78
C ALA A 20 -5.73 14.45 4.04
N PHE A 21 -6.05 13.72 5.11
CA PHE A 21 -5.35 12.48 5.46
C PHE A 21 -5.72 11.40 4.43
N GLY A 22 -4.91 11.33 3.38
CA GLY A 22 -4.94 10.34 2.31
C GLY A 22 -3.71 9.44 2.36
N CYS A 23 -3.36 8.82 1.24
CA CYS A 23 -2.19 7.95 1.16
C CYS A 23 -0.85 8.71 1.26
N GLU A 24 -0.83 10.05 1.20
CA GLU A 24 0.40 10.86 1.31
C GLU A 24 1.12 10.69 2.66
N ASP A 25 0.37 10.39 3.72
CA ASP A 25 0.92 10.15 5.06
C ASP A 25 1.35 8.68 5.28
N LEU A 26 1.24 7.82 4.26
CA LEU A 26 1.75 6.45 4.30
C LEU A 26 3.21 6.42 3.87
N LEU A 27 4.07 5.94 4.76
CA LEU A 27 5.48 5.76 4.50
C LEU A 27 5.75 4.28 4.19
N LEU A 28 6.19 3.98 2.97
CA LEU A 28 6.73 2.66 2.64
C LEU A 28 8.12 2.55 3.25
N GLU A 29 8.26 1.70 4.27
CA GLU A 29 9.55 1.43 4.92
C GLU A 29 10.33 0.36 4.15
N ASN A 30 9.63 -0.64 3.59
CA ASN A 30 10.19 -1.66 2.72
C ASN A 30 9.10 -2.17 1.78
N GLY A 31 9.43 -2.47 0.52
CA GLY A 31 8.52 -3.02 -0.46
C GLY A 31 9.28 -3.95 -1.39
N SER A 32 8.79 -5.19 -1.54
CA SER A 32 9.39 -6.18 -2.43
C SER A 32 8.36 -6.90 -3.28
N ILE A 33 8.76 -7.25 -4.50
CA ILE A 33 7.98 -8.09 -5.41
C ILE A 33 8.79 -9.35 -5.71
N ILE A 34 8.22 -10.49 -5.37
CA ILE A 34 8.77 -11.81 -5.67
C ILE A 34 8.26 -12.22 -7.05
N PRO A 35 9.14 -12.50 -8.04
CA PRO A 35 8.72 -12.82 -9.38
C PRO A 35 7.93 -14.14 -9.45
N PRO A 36 7.08 -14.32 -10.49
CA PRO A 36 6.23 -15.50 -10.62
C PRO A 36 7.01 -16.82 -10.65
N ALA A 37 6.46 -17.89 -10.07
CA ALA A 37 6.95 -19.27 -10.24
C ALA A 37 7.01 -19.67 -11.73
N PRO A 38 7.93 -20.57 -12.14
CA PRO A 38 7.86 -21.12 -13.50
C PRO A 38 6.45 -21.69 -13.75
N GLY A 39 5.81 -21.27 -14.85
CA GLY A 39 4.44 -21.64 -15.18
C GLY A 39 3.33 -20.87 -14.43
N SER A 40 3.65 -19.96 -13.52
CA SER A 40 2.68 -19.08 -12.85
C SER A 40 2.59 -17.71 -13.51
N GLN A 41 1.38 -17.15 -13.56
CA GLN A 41 1.11 -15.76 -13.97
C GLN A 41 1.07 -14.78 -12.78
N TYR A 42 1.36 -15.25 -11.57
CA TYR A 42 1.25 -14.46 -10.35
C TYR A 42 2.59 -14.29 -9.65
N ALA A 43 2.96 -13.02 -9.48
CA ALA A 43 3.98 -12.55 -8.55
C ALA A 43 3.35 -12.27 -7.18
N VAL A 44 4.19 -12.16 -6.14
CA VAL A 44 3.74 -11.86 -4.77
C VAL A 44 4.43 -10.60 -4.27
N GLY A 45 3.67 -9.66 -3.71
CA GLY A 45 4.21 -8.44 -3.10
C GLY A 45 4.18 -8.48 -1.58
N TYR A 46 5.28 -8.10 -0.95
CA TYR A 46 5.40 -7.90 0.50
C TYR A 46 5.82 -6.46 0.79
N PHE A 47 5.37 -5.92 1.92
CA PHE A 47 5.65 -4.52 2.25
C PHE A 47 5.47 -4.22 3.73
N HIS A 48 6.18 -3.19 4.18
CA HIS A 48 6.04 -2.58 5.49
C HIS A 48 5.61 -1.13 5.27
N ILE A 49 4.42 -0.76 5.74
CA ILE A 49 3.91 0.60 5.62
C ILE A 49 3.62 1.14 7.02
N LYS A 50 4.08 2.36 7.29
CA LYS A 50 3.72 3.13 8.48
C LYS A 50 2.70 4.20 8.11
N ASN A 51 1.61 4.29 8.87
CA ASN A 51 0.75 5.47 8.85
C ASN A 51 1.36 6.55 9.76
N ALA A 52 1.96 7.58 9.18
CA ALA A 52 2.56 8.68 9.94
C ALA A 52 1.55 9.76 10.36
N SER A 53 0.28 9.63 9.98
CA SER A 53 -0.77 10.57 10.36
C SER A 53 -1.33 10.30 11.75
N GLN A 54 -2.11 11.27 12.25
CA GLN A 54 -2.85 11.17 13.51
C GLN A 54 -4.24 10.55 13.34
N LYS A 55 -4.55 9.98 12.16
CA LYS A 55 -5.87 9.40 11.85
C LYS A 55 -5.74 8.04 11.21
N LYS A 56 -6.81 7.24 11.25
CA LYS A 56 -6.89 6.00 10.47
C LYS A 56 -6.85 6.31 8.96
N ILE A 57 -6.02 5.57 8.23
CA ILE A 57 -5.97 5.55 6.77
C ILE A 57 -6.49 4.19 6.29
N VAL A 58 -7.31 4.20 5.24
CA VAL A 58 -7.86 2.98 4.63
C VAL A 58 -7.33 2.89 3.20
N ILE A 59 -6.47 1.90 2.95
CA ILE A 59 -5.99 1.56 1.61
C ILE A 59 -7.07 0.73 0.93
N LYS A 60 -7.51 1.15 -0.25
CA LYS A 60 -8.54 0.46 -1.05
C LYS A 60 -7.94 -0.39 -2.14
N ASN A 61 -6.83 0.04 -2.75
CA ASN A 61 -6.25 -0.68 -3.87
C ASN A 61 -4.77 -0.35 -4.08
N PHE A 62 -4.08 -1.27 -4.76
CA PHE A 62 -2.78 -1.05 -5.38
C PHE A 62 -2.94 -1.18 -6.90
N SER A 63 -2.18 -0.41 -7.66
CA SER A 63 -2.19 -0.49 -9.12
C SER A 63 -0.81 -0.19 -9.69
N SER A 64 -0.56 -0.60 -10.93
CA SER A 64 0.66 -0.28 -11.66
C SER A 64 0.35 -0.19 -13.13
N THR A 65 1.15 0.58 -13.86
CA THR A 65 1.13 0.56 -15.33
C THR A 65 1.85 -0.67 -15.91
N VAL A 66 2.57 -1.43 -15.07
CA VAL A 66 3.38 -2.59 -15.47
C VAL A 66 2.61 -3.91 -15.32
N PHE A 67 1.71 -4.01 -14.34
CA PHE A 67 0.99 -5.24 -14.00
C PHE A 67 -0.43 -5.23 -14.52
N GLU A 68 -0.98 -6.41 -14.85
CA GLU A 68 -2.37 -6.54 -15.29
C GLU A 68 -3.34 -6.22 -14.16
N SER A 69 -3.07 -6.74 -12.95
CA SER A 69 -3.87 -6.45 -11.77
C SER A 69 -3.10 -6.71 -10.47
N ILE A 70 -3.54 -6.06 -9.40
CA ILE A 70 -2.99 -6.26 -8.05
C ILE A 70 -4.17 -6.41 -7.10
N SER A 71 -4.18 -7.48 -6.30
CA SER A 71 -5.17 -7.72 -5.27
C SER A 71 -4.52 -7.92 -3.91
N ILE A 72 -5.21 -7.54 -2.84
CA ILE A 72 -4.74 -7.71 -1.46
C ILE A 72 -5.30 -9.01 -0.94
N HIS A 73 -4.44 -9.89 -0.45
CA HIS A 73 -4.82 -11.20 0.06
C HIS A 73 -4.34 -11.34 1.50
N ARG A 74 -5.00 -12.22 2.26
CA ARG A 74 -4.54 -12.65 3.59
C ARG A 74 -4.54 -14.16 3.63
N THR A 75 -3.40 -14.72 4.03
CA THR A 75 -3.29 -16.13 4.39
C THR A 75 -3.54 -16.26 5.89
N SER A 76 -4.35 -17.24 6.27
CA SER A 76 -4.54 -17.67 7.66
C SER A 76 -4.39 -19.18 7.74
N HIS A 77 -3.87 -19.66 8.87
CA HIS A 77 -3.83 -21.09 9.14
C HIS A 77 -5.12 -21.49 9.85
N SER A 78 -5.68 -22.64 9.52
CA SER A 78 -6.74 -23.24 10.32
C SER A 78 -6.25 -23.51 11.74
N HIS A 79 -7.18 -23.63 12.71
CA HIS A 79 -6.85 -23.99 14.09
C HIS A 79 -6.03 -25.29 14.20
N SER A 80 -6.19 -26.21 13.24
CA SER A 80 -5.44 -27.46 13.16
C SER A 80 -4.02 -27.30 12.57
N LYS A 81 -3.64 -26.12 12.04
CA LYS A 81 -2.39 -25.83 11.30
C LYS A 81 -2.11 -26.75 10.10
N THR A 82 -3.04 -27.62 9.74
CA THR A 82 -2.91 -28.56 8.62
C THR A 82 -3.26 -27.93 7.28
N MET A 83 -4.02 -26.82 7.27
CA MET A 83 -4.47 -26.16 6.06
C MET A 83 -4.26 -24.64 6.16
N SER A 84 -3.68 -24.08 5.10
CA SER A 84 -3.61 -22.63 4.90
C SER A 84 -4.76 -22.21 4.00
N GLU A 85 -5.47 -21.16 4.40
CA GLU A 85 -6.53 -20.56 3.61
C GLU A 85 -6.09 -19.16 3.16
N MET A 86 -6.23 -18.88 1.87
CA MET A 86 -5.96 -17.56 1.29
C MET A 86 -7.28 -16.92 0.89
N ARG A 87 -7.52 -15.68 1.35
CA ARG A 87 -8.74 -14.93 1.03
C ARG A 87 -8.40 -13.55 0.47
N LEU A 88 -9.23 -13.09 -0.46
CA LEU A 88 -9.23 -11.71 -0.95
C LEU A 88 -9.62 -10.76 0.19
N VAL A 89 -8.94 -9.63 0.27
CA VAL A 89 -9.19 -8.54 1.21
C VAL A 89 -9.46 -7.27 0.42
N ASN A 90 -10.60 -6.65 0.67
CA ASN A 90 -11.05 -5.49 -0.13
C ASN A 90 -10.40 -4.16 0.30
N GLU A 91 -9.82 -4.11 1.51
CA GLU A 91 -9.16 -2.91 2.04
C GLU A 91 -8.25 -3.23 3.22
N LEU A 92 -7.27 -2.37 3.46
CA LEU A 92 -6.42 -2.41 4.67
C LEU A 92 -6.66 -1.14 5.47
N SER A 93 -7.17 -1.31 6.70
CA SER A 93 -7.21 -0.23 7.69
C SER A 93 -5.90 -0.18 8.47
N ILE A 94 -5.24 0.97 8.47
CA ILE A 94 -4.02 1.23 9.23
C ILE A 94 -4.33 2.37 10.22
N LEU A 95 -4.33 2.06 11.51
CA LEU A 95 -4.59 3.01 12.58
C LEU A 95 -3.50 4.09 12.64
N SER A 96 -3.79 5.16 13.37
CA SER A 96 -2.85 6.26 13.60
C SER A 96 -1.53 5.72 14.15
N GLN A 97 -0.40 6.14 13.57
CA GLN A 97 0.95 5.70 13.96
C GLN A 97 1.24 4.19 13.84
N GLU A 98 0.30 3.39 13.32
CA GLU A 98 0.46 1.94 13.18
C GLU A 98 1.41 1.60 12.02
N ARG A 99 2.11 0.47 12.19
CA ARG A 99 2.84 -0.21 11.12
C ARG A 99 2.11 -1.47 10.71
N LEU A 100 1.84 -1.60 9.42
CA LEU A 100 1.33 -2.83 8.83
C LEU A 100 2.47 -3.56 8.14
N ILE A 101 2.65 -4.83 8.51
CA ILE A 101 3.62 -5.75 7.92
C ILE A 101 2.87 -6.77 7.07
N ALA A 102 3.05 -6.69 5.76
CA ALA A 102 2.60 -7.68 4.78
C ALA A 102 3.76 -8.65 4.47
N GLN A 103 3.62 -9.90 4.88
CA GLN A 103 4.67 -10.92 4.91
C GLN A 103 4.12 -12.32 4.59
N PRO A 104 4.99 -13.31 4.30
CA PRO A 104 4.57 -14.69 4.07
C PRO A 104 3.68 -15.23 5.20
N GLY A 105 2.62 -15.97 4.83
CA GLY A 105 1.67 -16.54 5.80
C GLY A 105 0.70 -15.53 6.43
N GLY A 106 0.75 -14.25 6.02
CA GLY A 106 -0.16 -13.19 6.46
C GLY A 106 -0.73 -12.40 5.29
N THR A 107 -0.85 -11.09 5.46
CA THR A 107 -1.28 -10.17 4.39
C THR A 107 -0.18 -10.05 3.32
N HIS A 108 -0.57 -10.02 2.04
CA HIS A 108 0.34 -9.87 0.90
C HIS A 108 -0.42 -9.37 -0.33
N LEU A 109 0.31 -8.96 -1.36
CA LEU A 109 -0.26 -8.65 -2.67
C LEU A 109 -0.15 -9.88 -3.58
N MET A 110 -1.23 -10.19 -4.28
CA MET A 110 -1.21 -11.08 -5.45
C MET A 110 -1.18 -10.20 -6.69
N ILE A 111 -0.15 -10.36 -7.52
CA ILE A 111 0.13 -9.47 -8.65
C ILE A 111 0.07 -10.30 -9.91
N ARG A 112 -0.91 -10.04 -10.78
CA ARG A 112 -1.01 -10.67 -12.09
C ARG A 112 -0.05 -9.98 -13.06
N VAL A 113 0.91 -10.73 -13.59
CA VAL A 113 1.89 -10.18 -14.55
C VAL A 113 1.38 -10.34 -15.99
N PRO A 114 1.86 -9.50 -16.93
CA PRO A 114 1.57 -9.67 -18.35
C PRO A 114 1.99 -11.04 -18.86
N SER A 115 1.19 -11.60 -19.77
CA SER A 115 1.50 -12.85 -20.47
C SER A 115 2.75 -12.67 -21.34
N ASP A 116 3.74 -13.54 -21.14
CA ASP A 116 5.06 -13.57 -21.77
C ASP A 116 6.06 -12.49 -21.31
N SER A 117 7.19 -12.96 -20.78
CA SER A 117 8.45 -12.21 -20.56
C SER A 117 8.54 -11.19 -19.41
N TYR A 118 7.76 -11.32 -18.32
CA TYR A 118 8.06 -10.55 -17.10
C TYR A 118 9.46 -10.92 -16.57
N ARG A 119 10.46 -10.08 -16.89
CA ARG A 119 11.87 -10.24 -16.53
C ARG A 119 12.44 -8.89 -16.12
N PHE A 120 12.12 -8.50 -14.90
CA PHE A 120 12.72 -7.32 -14.28
C PHE A 120 13.24 -7.75 -12.91
N THR A 121 14.36 -8.46 -12.86
CA THR A 121 15.10 -8.57 -11.59
C THR A 121 15.81 -7.24 -11.35
N ASP A 122 15.88 -6.81 -10.09
CA ASP A 122 16.72 -5.67 -9.67
C ASP A 122 16.23 -4.30 -10.14
N GLN A 123 14.92 -4.19 -10.34
CA GLN A 123 14.25 -2.94 -10.66
C GLN A 123 13.31 -2.52 -9.55
N HIS A 124 13.20 -1.21 -9.35
CA HIS A 124 12.12 -0.62 -8.58
C HIS A 124 10.90 -0.47 -9.48
N ILE A 125 9.79 -1.10 -9.12
CA ILE A 125 8.52 -0.93 -9.79
C ILE A 125 7.64 -0.01 -8.98
N LYS A 126 7.09 0.99 -9.66
CA LYS A 126 6.13 1.91 -9.07
C LYS A 126 4.76 1.27 -8.94
N LEU A 127 4.24 1.25 -7.72
CA LEU A 127 2.85 0.97 -7.40
C LEU A 127 2.17 2.26 -6.94
N VAL A 128 0.95 2.51 -7.44
CA VAL A 128 0.07 3.56 -6.94
C VAL A 128 -0.87 2.96 -5.91
N VAL A 129 -0.83 3.50 -4.70
CA VAL A 129 -1.70 3.14 -3.58
C VAL A 129 -2.85 4.12 -3.52
N SER A 130 -4.06 3.60 -3.64
CA SER A 130 -5.29 4.39 -3.56
C SER A 130 -5.94 4.20 -2.20
N CYS A 131 -6.20 5.32 -1.53
CA CYS A 131 -6.88 5.36 -0.25
C CYS A 131 -8.35 5.73 -0.41
N GLU A 132 -9.17 5.46 0.61
CA GLU A 132 -10.56 5.93 0.69
C GLU A 132 -10.65 7.45 0.51
N ARG A 133 -9.69 8.19 1.07
CA ARG A 133 -9.53 9.63 0.87
C ARG A 133 -8.35 9.91 -0.04
N LYS A 134 -8.52 10.88 -0.94
CA LYS A 134 -7.43 11.43 -1.75
C LYS A 134 -6.44 12.23 -0.86
N PRO A 135 -5.18 12.38 -1.29
CA PRO A 135 -4.60 11.85 -2.54
C PRO A 135 -4.21 10.36 -2.44
N SER A 136 -4.04 9.73 -3.59
CA SER A 136 -3.28 8.47 -3.72
C SER A 136 -1.78 8.75 -3.55
N SER A 137 -0.97 7.71 -3.30
CA SER A 137 0.49 7.84 -3.16
C SER A 137 1.22 6.87 -4.06
N GLU A 138 2.40 7.26 -4.51
CA GLU A 138 3.29 6.41 -5.31
C GLU A 138 4.33 5.77 -4.40
N MET A 139 4.55 4.46 -4.58
CA MET A 139 5.47 3.68 -3.77
C MET A 139 6.34 2.81 -4.67
N LEU A 140 7.64 2.76 -4.39
CA LEU A 140 8.61 1.98 -5.17
C LEU A 140 8.89 0.64 -4.48
N PHE A 141 8.60 -0.45 -5.17
CA PHE A 141 8.83 -1.80 -4.71
C PHE A 141 10.01 -2.42 -5.45
N LEU A 142 10.98 -2.97 -4.72
CA LEU A 142 12.13 -3.65 -5.31
C LEU A 142 11.74 -5.05 -5.77
N VAL A 143 11.98 -5.41 -7.03
CA VAL A 143 11.81 -6.80 -7.48
C VAL A 143 12.99 -7.63 -6.98
N SER A 144 12.71 -8.63 -6.14
CA SER A 144 13.73 -9.51 -5.57
C SER A 144 14.31 -10.45 -6.62
N HIS A 145 15.59 -10.81 -6.48
CA HIS A 145 16.12 -12.02 -7.08
C HIS A 145 15.39 -13.25 -6.51
N ARG A 146 14.86 -14.11 -7.37
CA ARG A 146 14.55 -15.47 -6.93
C ARG A 146 15.86 -16.23 -6.86
N GLU A 147 16.27 -16.65 -5.67
CA GLU A 147 17.25 -17.73 -5.54
C GLU A 147 16.63 -19.00 -6.14
N SER A 148 17.25 -19.55 -7.19
CA SER A 148 16.87 -20.87 -7.66
C SER A 148 17.25 -21.87 -6.57
N LYS A 149 16.26 -22.46 -5.89
CA LYS A 149 16.50 -23.70 -5.17
C LYS A 149 16.96 -24.73 -6.21
N HIS A 150 18.25 -25.08 -6.18
CA HIS A 150 18.80 -26.27 -6.82
C HIS A 150 18.40 -27.50 -6.01
#